data_AF-A0A8C4LA57-F1
#
_entry.id   AF-A0A8C4LA57-F1
#
_cell.length_a   1.000
_cell.length_b   1.000
_cell.length_c   1.000
_cell.angle_alpha   90.00
_cell.angle_beta   90.00
_cell.angle_gamma   90.00
#
_symmetry.space_group_name_H-M   'P 1'
#
loop_
_entity.id
_entity.type
_entity.pdbx_description
1 polymer ?
#
loop_
_entity_poly.entity_id
_entity_poly.type
_entity_poly.pdbx_seq_one_letter_code
_entity_poly.pdbx_strand_id
1 'polypeptide(L)'
;DTVLTQTPLSLSVIPGESASISCKSSQSLLHGNGNTYLHWYLQKPGQSLQCLISMVSNWASGVPDRFSGSGSGTDFTLKISRLEAEDVGVYYCMQATQSPPTLILIPLPCLH
;
A
#
# COMPACT_ATOMS: atom_id res chain seq x y z
N ASP A 1 -3.64 17.38 10.77
CA ASP A 1 -3.04 16.67 9.63
C ASP A 1 -3.22 15.17 9.75
N THR A 2 -3.53 14.52 8.64
CA THR A 2 -3.53 13.06 8.55
C THR A 2 -2.10 12.56 8.48
N VAL A 3 -1.75 11.62 9.35
CA VAL A 3 -0.45 10.93 9.32
C VAL A 3 -0.71 9.46 9.01
N LEU A 4 0.04 8.91 8.07
CA LEU A 4 0.02 7.48 7.75
C LEU A 4 1.28 6.82 8.33
N THR A 5 1.14 5.61 8.84
CA THR A 5 2.25 4.78 9.35
C THR A 5 2.17 3.39 8.74
N GLN A 6 3.28 2.88 8.19
CA GLN A 6 3.34 1.54 7.59
C GLN A 6 4.16 0.57 8.44
N THR A 7 3.72 -0.70 8.48
CA THR A 7 4.38 -1.78 9.22
C THR A 7 4.29 -3.10 8.45
N PRO A 8 5.36 -3.94 8.44
CA PRO A 8 6.69 -3.66 8.99
C PRO A 8 7.49 -2.69 8.11
N LEU A 9 8.56 -2.10 8.67
CA LEU A 9 9.45 -1.17 7.95
C LEU A 9 10.36 -1.87 6.94
N SER A 10 10.58 -3.17 7.10
CA SER A 10 11.23 -4.00 6.09
C SER A 10 10.71 -5.41 6.26
N LEU A 11 10.67 -6.14 5.16
CA LEU A 11 10.19 -7.50 5.12
C LEU A 11 11.09 -8.30 4.18
N SER A 12 11.66 -9.37 4.70
CA SER A 12 12.34 -10.40 3.90
C SER A 12 11.44 -11.64 3.92
N VAL A 13 10.99 -12.06 2.74
CA VAL A 13 10.03 -13.15 2.55
C VAL A 13 10.55 -14.05 1.44
N ILE A 14 10.34 -15.35 1.60
CA ILE A 14 10.76 -16.33 0.62
C ILE A 14 9.80 -16.27 -0.58
N PRO A 15 10.31 -16.30 -1.83
CA PRO A 15 9.44 -16.39 -3.01
C PRO A 15 8.42 -17.53 -2.88
N GLY A 16 7.16 -17.24 -3.23
CA GLY A 16 6.03 -18.16 -3.09
C GLY A 16 5.26 -18.03 -1.76
N GLU A 17 5.86 -17.44 -0.72
CA GLU A 17 5.14 -17.17 0.53
C GLU A 17 4.28 -15.90 0.43
N SER A 18 3.35 -15.74 1.36
CA SER A 18 2.51 -14.55 1.44
C SER A 18 3.16 -13.44 2.24
N ALA A 19 2.97 -12.20 1.82
CA ALA A 19 3.40 -11.00 2.53
C ALA A 19 2.20 -10.10 2.88
N SER A 20 2.30 -9.35 3.96
CA SER A 20 1.31 -8.34 4.35
C SER A 20 1.96 -7.05 4.84
N ILE A 21 1.43 -5.93 4.40
CA ILE A 21 1.87 -4.59 4.80
C ILE A 21 0.65 -3.86 5.36
N SER A 22 0.75 -3.40 6.60
CA SER A 22 -0.28 -2.59 7.25
C SER A 22 0.01 -1.12 7.00
N CYS A 23 -1.06 -0.33 6.83
CA CYS A 23 -1.04 1.12 6.79
C CYS A 23 -2.10 1.64 7.78
N LYS A 24 -1.65 2.40 8.77
CA LYS A 24 -2.49 2.99 9.80
C LYS A 24 -2.56 4.49 9.63
N SER A 25 -3.76 5.04 9.59
CA SER A 25 -4.02 6.47 9.58
C SER A 25 -4.27 6.98 11.01
N SER A 26 -3.78 8.18 11.32
CA SER A 26 -4.04 8.86 12.59
C SER A 26 -5.52 9.22 12.80
N GLN A 27 -6.30 9.24 11.72
CA GLN A 27 -7.72 9.58 11.72
C GLN A 27 -8.47 8.83 10.62
N SER A 28 -9.79 8.69 10.78
CA SER A 28 -10.63 7.97 9.84
C SER A 28 -10.52 8.56 8.42
N LEU A 29 -10.31 7.70 7.43
CA LEU A 29 -10.30 8.05 6.01
C LEU A 29 -11.66 7.82 5.35
N LEU A 30 -12.74 7.74 6.13
CA LEU A 30 -14.09 7.72 5.57
C LEU A 30 -14.47 9.13 5.13
N HIS A 31 -14.56 9.36 3.82
CA HIS A 31 -15.05 10.60 3.26
C HIS A 31 -16.56 10.73 3.44
N GLY A 32 -17.10 11.96 3.42
CA GLY A 32 -18.52 12.23 3.62
C GLY A 32 -19.46 11.60 2.58
N ASN A 33 -18.94 11.14 1.44
CA ASN A 33 -19.71 10.39 0.44
C ASN A 33 -19.68 8.87 0.68
N GLY A 34 -19.14 8.41 1.81
CA GLY A 34 -19.04 6.99 2.16
C GLY A 34 -17.84 6.26 1.55
N ASN A 35 -17.01 6.93 0.74
CA ASN A 35 -15.83 6.32 0.13
C ASN A 35 -14.57 6.54 0.95
N THR A 36 -13.57 5.66 0.76
CA THR A 36 -12.21 5.85 1.27
C THR A 36 -11.24 5.91 0.09
N TYR A 37 -10.49 7.00 -0.01
CA TYR A 37 -9.50 7.22 -1.05
C TYR A 37 -8.11 6.89 -0.50
N LEU A 38 -7.84 5.59 -0.36
CA LEU A 38 -6.53 5.05 -0.02
C LEU A 38 -5.99 4.23 -1.19
N HIS A 39 -4.73 4.44 -1.50
CA HIS A 39 -4.04 3.85 -2.64
C HIS A 39 -2.76 3.15 -2.20
N TRP A 40 -2.44 2.05 -2.86
CA TRP A 40 -1.19 1.32 -2.71
C TRP A 40 -0.35 1.48 -3.97
N TYR A 41 0.93 1.80 -3.78
CA TYR A 41 1.90 1.95 -4.85
C TYR A 41 3.11 1.06 -4.60
N LEU A 42 3.76 0.67 -5.70
CA LEU A 42 5.04 -0.03 -5.72
C LEU A 42 6.05 0.80 -6.52
N GLN A 43 7.23 0.99 -5.96
CA GLN A 43 8.39 1.54 -6.66
C GLN A 43 9.47 0.47 -6.74
N LYS A 44 9.72 -0.03 -7.96
CA LYS A 44 10.84 -0.95 -8.22
C LYS A 44 12.14 -0.15 -8.42
N PRO A 45 13.32 -0.74 -8.15
CA PRO A 45 14.60 -0.06 -8.38
C PRO A 45 14.70 0.48 -9.82
N GLY A 46 14.97 1.78 -9.94
CA GLY A 46 15.09 2.45 -11.24
C GLY A 46 13.78 2.67 -12.01
N GLN A 47 12.62 2.36 -11.42
CA GLN A 47 11.31 2.56 -12.05
C GLN A 47 10.50 3.67 -11.35
N SER A 48 9.52 4.21 -12.06
CA SER A 48 8.54 5.14 -11.50
C SER A 48 7.59 4.43 -10.53
N LEU A 49 6.90 5.22 -9.70
CA LEU A 49 5.81 4.75 -8.85
C LEU A 49 4.70 4.12 -9.72
N GLN A 50 4.34 2.87 -9.43
CA GLN A 50 3.25 2.15 -10.08
C GLN A 50 2.09 1.99 -9.11
N CYS A 51 0.88 2.34 -9.53
CA CYS A 51 -0.32 2.10 -8.72
C CYS A 51 -0.66 0.61 -8.78
N LEU A 52 -0.85 -0.01 -7.61
CA LEU A 52 -1.32 -1.39 -7.50
C LEU A 52 -2.82 -1.44 -7.26
N ILE A 53 -3.26 -0.72 -6.23
CA ILE A 53 -4.64 -0.74 -5.75
C ILE A 53 -5.07 0.68 -5.44
N SER A 54 -6.28 1.02 -5.85
CA SER A 54 -6.95 2.31 -5.62
C SER A 54 -8.24 2.11 -4.84
N MET A 55 -8.71 3.16 -4.16
CA MET A 55 -9.96 3.09 -3.38
C MET A 55 -10.06 1.85 -2.50
N VAL A 56 -8.99 1.58 -1.75
CA VAL A 56 -8.82 0.43 -0.84
C VAL A 56 -8.65 -0.93 -1.52
N SER A 57 -9.46 -1.28 -2.53
CA SER A 57 -9.50 -2.65 -3.08
C SER A 57 -9.61 -2.74 -4.60
N ASN A 58 -9.62 -1.63 -5.34
CA ASN A 58 -9.75 -1.65 -6.81
C ASN A 58 -8.39 -1.76 -7.49
N TRP A 59 -8.13 -2.87 -8.18
CA TRP A 59 -6.88 -3.08 -8.92
C TRP A 59 -6.67 -2.07 -10.04
N ALA A 60 -5.43 -1.60 -10.19
CA ALA A 60 -5.00 -0.93 -11.41
C ALA A 60 -4.87 -1.95 -12.56
N SER A 61 -4.92 -1.45 -13.80
CA SER A 61 -4.77 -2.31 -14.99
C SER A 61 -3.39 -2.97 -15.02
N GLY A 62 -3.34 -4.27 -15.33
CA GLY A 62 -2.10 -5.05 -15.44
C GLY A 62 -1.53 -5.51 -14.10
N VAL A 63 -2.18 -5.23 -12.97
CA VAL A 63 -1.75 -5.70 -11.65
C VAL A 63 -2.17 -7.16 -11.47
N PRO A 64 -1.25 -8.06 -11.08
CA PRO A 64 -1.57 -9.46 -10.81
C PRO A 64 -2.61 -9.65 -9.69
N ASP A 65 -3.44 -10.69 -9.82
CA ASP A 65 -4.51 -11.02 -8.87
C ASP A 65 -4.00 -11.47 -7.48
N ARG A 66 -2.70 -11.74 -7.36
CA ARG A 66 -2.03 -12.04 -6.09
C ARG A 66 -2.00 -10.84 -5.13
N PHE A 67 -2.20 -9.63 -5.60
CA PHE A 67 -2.31 -8.44 -4.75
C PHE A 67 -3.75 -8.26 -4.26
N SER A 68 -3.93 -7.87 -3.01
CA SER A 68 -5.25 -7.56 -2.46
C SER A 68 -5.15 -6.45 -1.41
N GLY A 69 -6.11 -5.53 -1.45
CA GLY A 69 -6.20 -4.41 -0.53
C GLY A 69 -7.47 -4.51 0.30
N SER A 70 -7.37 -4.18 1.58
CA SER A 70 -8.48 -4.26 2.53
C SER A 70 -8.34 -3.19 3.61
N GLY A 71 -9.42 -2.92 4.34
CA GLY A 71 -9.40 -1.99 5.47
C GLY A 71 -10.55 -1.00 5.47
N SER A 72 -10.68 -0.27 6.57
CA SER A 72 -11.68 0.78 6.73
C SER A 72 -11.31 1.69 7.91
N GLY A 73 -11.85 2.91 7.91
CA GLY A 73 -11.60 3.87 8.98
C GLY A 73 -10.12 4.25 9.05
N THR A 74 -9.40 3.65 9.99
CA THR A 74 -7.99 3.95 10.27
C THR A 74 -7.01 2.86 9.87
N ASP A 75 -7.45 1.64 9.60
CA ASP A 75 -6.57 0.47 9.48
C ASP A 75 -6.76 -0.19 8.12
N PHE A 76 -5.66 -0.30 7.38
CA PHE A 76 -5.61 -0.81 6.01
C PHE A 76 -4.48 -1.81 5.84
N THR A 77 -4.67 -2.77 4.94
CA THR A 77 -3.69 -3.83 4.68
C THR A 77 -3.59 -4.10 3.19
N LEU A 78 -2.36 -4.13 2.68
CA LEU A 78 -2.01 -4.77 1.43
C LEU A 78 -1.53 -6.19 1.71
N LYS A 79 -2.10 -7.16 1.03
CA LYS A 79 -1.67 -8.56 1.09
C LYS A 79 -1.25 -9.03 -0.30
N ILE A 80 -0.10 -9.70 -0.35
CA ILE A 80 0.44 -10.37 -1.52
C ILE A 80 0.36 -11.87 -1.21
N SER A 81 -0.49 -12.61 -1.93
CA SER A 81 -0.76 -14.01 -1.60
C SER A 81 0.39 -14.95 -1.92
N ARG A 82 1.18 -14.62 -2.96
CA ARG A 82 2.37 -15.37 -3.40
C ARG A 82 3.40 -14.37 -3.91
N LEU A 83 4.45 -14.12 -3.15
CA LEU A 83 5.47 -13.15 -3.53
C LEU A 83 6.35 -13.68 -4.67
N GLU A 84 6.58 -12.88 -5.70
CA GLU A 84 7.48 -13.20 -6.81
C GLU A 84 8.71 -12.28 -6.82
N ALA A 85 9.77 -12.69 -7.52
CA ALA A 85 11.01 -11.90 -7.60
C ALA A 85 10.77 -10.50 -8.20
N GLU A 86 9.77 -10.36 -9.07
CA GLU A 86 9.38 -9.07 -9.64
C GLU A 86 8.63 -8.15 -8.66
N ASP A 87 8.17 -8.65 -7.51
CA ASP A 87 7.46 -7.88 -6.50
C ASP A 87 8.41 -7.16 -5.53
N VAL A 88 9.73 -7.33 -5.71
CA VAL A 88 10.75 -6.63 -4.92
C VAL A 88 10.72 -5.14 -5.23
N GLY A 89 10.49 -4.33 -4.21
CA GLY A 89 10.49 -2.89 -4.31
C GLY A 89 9.99 -2.23 -3.04
N VAL A 90 9.79 -0.91 -3.12
CA VAL A 90 9.28 -0.12 -2.02
C VAL A 90 7.77 0.06 -2.16
N TYR A 91 7.03 -0.27 -1.11
CA TYR A 91 5.58 -0.16 -1.08
C TYR A 91 5.13 1.08 -0.30
N TYR A 92 4.21 1.85 -0.87
CA TYR A 92 3.68 3.07 -0.28
C TYR A 92 2.16 3.01 -0.16
N CYS A 93 1.63 3.37 1.00
CA CYS A 93 0.25 3.76 1.15
C CYS A 93 0.10 5.29 1.07
N MET A 94 -0.94 5.73 0.37
CA MET A 94 -1.27 7.14 0.21
C MET A 94 -2.75 7.36 0.43
N GLN A 95 -3.10 8.49 1.03
CA GLN A 95 -4.48 8.91 1.20
C GLN A 95 -4.75 10.20 0.44
N ALA A 96 -5.92 10.28 -0.20
CA ALA A 96 -6.46 11.47 -0.84
C ALA A 96 -7.87 11.83 -0.29
N THR A 97 -8.23 11.25 0.86
CA THR A 97 -9.55 11.48 1.49
C THR A 97 -9.58 12.83 2.20
N GLN A 98 -8.47 13.18 2.85
CA GLN A 98 -8.32 14.41 3.62
C GLN A 98 -7.21 15.27 3.03
N SER A 99 -7.38 16.59 3.10
CA SER A 99 -6.38 17.56 2.67
C SER A 99 -5.41 17.92 3.80
N PRO A 100 -4.09 18.07 3.54
CA PRO A 100 -3.42 17.75 2.28
C PRO A 100 -3.26 16.23 2.08
N PRO A 101 -3.11 15.73 0.83
CA PRO A 101 -2.73 14.34 0.58
C PRO A 101 -1.42 14.00 1.30
N THR A 102 -1.42 12.91 2.06
CA THR A 102 -0.25 12.50 2.84
C THR A 102 0.49 11.38 2.12
N LEU A 103 1.75 11.62 1.78
CA LEU A 103 2.73 10.62 1.37
C LEU A 103 3.58 10.23 2.59
N ILE A 104 3.75 8.93 2.85
CA ILE A 104 4.84 8.49 3.72
C ILE A 104 6.13 8.57 2.91
N LEU A 105 7.04 9.45 3.31
CA LEU A 105 8.39 9.60 2.74
C LEU A 105 9.43 8.67 3.35
N ILE A 106 9.04 7.64 4.12
CA ILE A 106 9.97 6.59 4.57
C ILE A 106 9.97 5.51 3.49
N PRO A 107 10.98 5.47 2.60
CA PRO A 107 11.10 4.39 1.64
C PRO A 107 11.43 3.13 2.45
N LEU A 108 10.67 2.07 2.26
CA LEU A 108 10.98 0.74 2.79
C LEU A 108 11.82 -0.01 1.75
N PRO A 109 13.16 -0.06 1.85
CA PRO A 109 13.93 -0.96 1.01
C PRO A 109 13.59 -2.40 1.39
N CYS A 110 13.01 -3.15 0.45
CA CYS A 110 13.18 -4.60 0.41
C CYS A 110 14.61 -4.84 -0.14
N LEU A 111 15.55 -5.18 0.74
CA LEU A 111 16.91 -5.56 0.34
C LEU A 111 17.25 -6.94 0.92
N HIS A 112 17.74 -7.80 0.02
CA HIS A 112 18.39 -9.12 0.15
C HIS A 112 18.23 -9.88 1.48
#